data_AF-A0A2A3ZTP4-F1
#
_entry.id   AF-A0A2A3ZTP4-F1
#
_cell.length_a   1.000
_cell.length_b   1.000
_cell.length_c   1.000
_cell.angle_alpha   90.00
_cell.angle_beta   90.00
_cell.angle_gamma   90.00
#
_symmetry.space_group_name_H-M   'P 1'
#
loop_
_entity.id
_entity.type
_entity.pdbx_description
1 polymer ?
#
loop_
_entity_poly.entity_id
_entity_poly.type
_entity_poly.pdbx_seq_one_letter_code
_entity_poly.pdbx_strand_id
1 'polypeptide(L)' 'MTCILCDVADGTESAEIIYDDPECLAITPLRVMAPTHVLLFPRAHYDGLPYFLEREVESAGRSAHAAGSGDCRTARIK' A
#
# COMPACT_ATOMS: atom_id res chain seq x y z
N MET A 1 5.29 18.79 5.44
CA MET A 1 4.49 17.76 6.12
C MET A 1 5.29 16.47 5.98
N THR A 2 5.62 15.79 7.08
CA THR A 2 6.49 14.60 7.07
C THR A 2 5.60 13.35 7.14
N CYS A 3 5.58 12.53 6.08
CA CYS A 3 4.77 11.33 5.99
C CYS A 3 5.64 10.14 5.61
N ILE A 4 5.82 9.19 6.54
CA ILE A 4 6.69 8.03 6.34
C ILE A 4 6.24 7.14 5.16
N LEU A 5 4.93 7.07 4.89
CA LEU A 5 4.39 6.31 3.76
C LEU A 5 4.73 6.97 2.42
N CYS A 6 4.77 8.30 2.37
CA CYS A 6 5.26 9.03 1.21
C CYS A 6 6.76 8.79 1.03
N ASP A 7 7.54 8.85 2.11
CA ASP A 7 8.98 8.62 2.06
C ASP A 7 9.30 7.20 1.52
N VAL A 8 8.50 6.20 1.90
CA VAL A 8 8.58 4.83 1.36
C VAL A 8 8.15 4.79 -0.12
N ALA A 9 7.05 5.45 -0.49
CA ALA A 9 6.60 5.52 -1.89
C ALA A 9 7.60 6.26 -2.80
N ASP A 10 8.34 7.22 -2.27
CA ASP A 10 9.38 7.97 -2.99
C ASP A 10 10.74 7.26 -2.97
N GLY A 11 10.85 6.13 -2.26
CA GLY A 11 12.08 5.34 -2.15
C GLY A 11 13.17 5.98 -1.28
N THR A 12 12.80 6.98 -0.47
CA THR A 12 13.71 7.66 0.46
C THR A 12 13.81 6.93 1.81
N GLU A 13 12.75 6.22 2.20
CA GLU A 13 12.73 5.29 3.33
C GLU A 13 12.70 3.84 2.83
N SER A 14 13.44 2.95 3.50
CA SER A 14 13.51 1.54 3.09
C SER A 14 12.31 0.74 3.61
N ALA A 15 11.72 -0.08 2.74
CA ALA A 15 10.70 -1.05 3.12
C ALA A 15 10.80 -2.32 2.26
N GLU A 16 10.31 -3.44 2.79
CA GLU A 16 10.14 -4.66 1.99
C GLU A 16 8.88 -4.50 1.12
N ILE A 17 9.08 -4.13 -0.15
CA ILE A 17 8.01 -3.95 -1.12
C ILE A 17 7.60 -5.32 -1.66
N ILE A 18 6.31 -5.65 -1.52
CA ILE A 18 5.72 -6.90 -2.00
C ILE A 18 4.75 -6.71 -3.17
N TYR A 19 4.34 -5.47 -3.44
CA TYR A 19 3.54 -5.07 -4.60
C TYR A 19 3.82 -3.60 -4.91
N ASP A 20 4.01 -3.27 -6.18
CA ASP A 20 4.26 -1.91 -6.65
C ASP A 20 3.64 -1.73 -8.02
N ASP A 21 2.68 -0.83 -8.11
CA ASP A 21 2.08 -0.39 -9.36
C ASP A 21 1.95 1.14 -9.38
N PRO A 22 1.50 1.73 -10.50
CA PRO A 22 1.41 3.18 -10.62
C PRO A 22 0.49 3.87 -9.60
N GLU A 23 -0.44 3.16 -8.96
CA GLU A 23 -1.46 3.76 -8.09
C GLU A 23 -1.26 3.43 -6.61
N CYS A 24 -0.75 2.24 -6.28
CA CYS A 24 -0.64 1.75 -4.93
C CYS A 24 0.63 0.91 -4.71
N LEU A 25 1.04 0.88 -3.44
CA LEU A 25 2.21 0.15 -2.96
C LEU A 25 1.80 -0.73 -1.79
N ALA A 26 2.35 -1.95 -1.73
CA ALA A 26 2.20 -2.82 -0.57
C ALA A 26 3.55 -3.19 0.03
N ILE A 27 3.65 -3.11 1.35
CA ILE A 27 4.86 -3.42 2.10
C ILE A 27 4.61 -4.38 3.26
N THR A 28 5.65 -5.07 3.69
CA THR A 28 5.66 -5.73 5.01
C THR A 28 5.85 -4.67 6.10
N PRO A 29 4.92 -4.54 7.07
CA PRO A 29 5.10 -3.59 8.17
C PRO A 29 6.15 -4.09 9.16
N LEU A 30 6.84 -3.15 9.82
CA LEU A 30 7.86 -3.43 10.84
C LEU A 30 7.33 -4.33 11.98
N ARG A 31 6.05 -4.21 12.30
CA ARG A 31 5.38 -5.01 13.35
C ARG A 31 4.28 -5.86 12.73
N VAL A 32 4.61 -7.09 12.39
CA VAL A 32 3.62 -8.07 11.93
C VAL A 32 2.72 -8.52 13.09
N MET A 33 1.42 -8.62 12.84
CA MET A 33 0.42 -9.10 13.81
C MET A 33 -0.18 -10.45 13.44
N ALA A 34 0.16 -10.98 12.25
CA ALA A 34 -0.31 -12.25 11.72
C ALA A 34 0.75 -12.81 10.74
N PRO A 35 0.72 -14.11 10.40
CA PRO A 35 1.66 -14.71 9.45
C PRO A 35 1.68 -14.01 8.09
N THR A 36 0.53 -13.51 7.66
CA THR A 36 0.38 -12.70 6.45
C THR A 36 -0.23 -11.36 6.85
N HIS A 37 0.61 -10.37 7.12
CA HIS A 37 0.20 -9.00 7.40
C HIS A 37 0.91 -8.06 6.44
N VAL A 38 0.13 -7.35 5.64
CA VAL A 38 0.59 -6.45 4.59
C VAL A 38 -0.05 -5.10 4.77
N LEU A 39 0.69 -4.03 4.56
CA LEU A 39 0.16 -2.68 4.48
C LEU A 39 0.09 -2.25 3.00
N LEU A 40 -1.12 -2.17 2.44
CA LEU A 40 -1.40 -1.62 1.12
C LEU A 40 -1.89 -0.17 1.26
N PHE A 41 -1.31 0.75 0.49
CA PHE A 41 -1.68 2.17 0.52
C PHE A 41 -1.48 2.83 -0.85
N PRO A 42 -2.23 3.91 -1.17
CA PRO A 42 -2.03 4.64 -2.42
C PRO A 42 -0.69 5.38 -2.43
N ARG A 43 -0.09 5.54 -3.62
CA ARG A 43 1.13 6.36 -3.78
C ARG A 43 0.87 7.84 -3.49
N ALA A 44 -0.32 8.32 -3.81
CA ALA A 44 -0.74 9.67 -3.49
C ALA A 44 -1.15 9.79 -2.01
N HIS A 45 -0.75 10.88 -1.36
CA HIS A 45 -1.10 11.14 0.04
C HIS A 45 -2.57 11.57 0.18
N TYR A 46 -3.29 10.92 1.09
CA TYR A 46 -4.62 11.32 1.54
C TYR A 46 -4.66 11.35 3.06
N ASP A 47 -5.35 12.32 3.64
CA ASP A 47 -5.55 12.44 5.10
C ASP A 47 -6.61 11.46 5.62
N GLY A 48 -6.43 10.18 5.28
CA GLY A 48 -7.28 9.08 5.69
C GLY A 48 -8.24 8.58 4.63
N LEU A 49 -8.89 7.46 4.97
CA LEU A 49 -9.75 6.71 4.06
C LEU A 49 -10.95 7.51 3.49
N PRO A 50 -11.66 8.36 4.25
CA PRO A 50 -12.77 9.13 3.69
C PRO A 50 -12.34 10.05 2.53
N TYR A 51 -11.23 10.78 2.69
CA TYR A 51 -10.69 11.64 1.64
C TYR A 51 -10.23 10.85 0.42
N PHE A 52 -9.68 9.66 0.63
CA PHE A 52 -9.29 8.78 -0.48
C PHE A 52 -10.52 8.31 -1.27
N LEU A 53 -11.57 7.85 -0.58
CA LEU A 53 -12.80 7.36 -1.21
C LEU A 53 -13.58 8.47 -1.93
N GLU A 54 -13.62 9.68 -1.38
CA GLU A 54 -14.33 10.81 -1.96
C GLU A 54 -13.65 11.35 -3.23
N ARG A 55 -12.31 11.32 -3.27
CA ARG A 55 -11.54 11.95 -4.36
C ARG A 55 -11.17 10.98 -5.48
N GLU A 56 -10.94 9.71 -5.14
CA GLU A 56 -10.34 8.72 -6.05
C GLU A 56 -11.03 7.35 -5.92
N VAL A 57 -12.36 7.32 -6.04
CA VAL A 57 -13.15 6.10 -5.80
C VAL A 57 -12.70 4.91 -6.66
N GLU A 58 -12.23 5.16 -7.89
CA GLU A 58 -11.71 4.12 -8.78
C GLU A 58 -10.39 3.53 -8.26
N SER A 59 -9.45 4.38 -7.86
CA SER A 59 -8.15 3.94 -7.32
C SER A 59 -8.34 3.21 -5.99
N ALA A 60 -9.27 3.68 -5.17
CA ALA A 60 -9.66 2.99 -3.94
C ALA A 60 -10.27 1.61 -4.22
N GLY A 61 -11.13 1.51 -5.24
CA GLY A 61 -11.68 0.23 -5.69
C GLY A 61 -10.61 -0.72 -6.21
N ARG A 62 -9.65 -0.23 -7.01
CA ARG A 62 -8.51 -1.02 -7.48
C ARG A 62 -7.63 -1.50 -6.32
N SER A 63 -7.33 -0.64 -5.36
CA SER A 63 -6.58 -1.00 -4.15
C SER A 63 -7.30 -2.09 -3.34
N ALA A 64 -8.61 -1.93 -3.13
CA ALA A 64 -9.42 -2.95 -2.44
C ALA A 64 -9.45 -4.28 -3.22
N HIS A 65 -9.53 -4.23 -4.54
CA HIS A 65 -9.43 -5.42 -5.39
C HIS A 65 -8.07 -6.09 -5.27
N ALA A 66 -6.97 -5.34 -5.32
CA ALA A 66 -5.61 -5.85 -5.16
C ALA A 66 -5.40 -6.53 -3.80
N ALA A 67 -5.95 -5.96 -2.72
CA ALA A 67 -5.90 -6.56 -1.39
C ALA A 67 -6.69 -7.89 -1.32
N GLY A 68 -7.86 -7.95 -1.98
CA GLY A 68 -8.76 -9.09 -1.91
C GLY A 68 -8.51 -10.22 -2.92
N SER A 69 -7.86 -9.92 -4.04
CA SER A 69 -7.67 -10.88 -5.15
C SER A 69 -6.64 -11.97 -4.85
N GLY A 70 -5.83 -11.81 -3.79
CA GLY A 70 -4.68 -12.68 -3.52
C GLY A 70 -3.60 -12.60 -4.62
N ASP A 71 -3.76 -11.68 -5.56
CA ASP A 71 -2.92 -11.50 -6.74
C ASP A 71 -1.71 -10.63 -6.39
N CYS A 72 -1.09 -10.95 -5.26
CA CYS A 72 0.18 -10.41 -4.84
C CYS A 72 1.25 -11.13 -5.66
N ARG A 73 1.28 -10.88 -6.98
CA ARG A 73 2.14 -11.55 -7.99
C ARG A 73 3.64 -11.43 -7.67
N THR A 74 4.00 -10.58 -6.72
CA THR A 74 5.35 -10.30 -6.24
C THR A 74 5.60 -10.75 -4.79
N ALA A 75 4.60 -11.26 -4.06
CA ALA A 75 4.80 -11.83 -2.72
C ALA A 75 5.42 -13.22 -2.82
N ARG A 76 6.70 -13.27 -3.17
CA ARG A 76 7.58 -14.37 -2.79
C ARG A 76 7.75 -14.29 -1.27
N ILE A 77 6.77 -14.82 -0.55
CA ILE A 77 6.93 -15.14 0.87
C ILE A 77 8.00 -16.23 0.90
N LYS A 78 9.21 -15.89 1.36
CA LYS A 78 10.24 -16.88 1.70
C LYS A 78 9.89 -17.54 3.03
#